data_AF-A0A367IX94-F1
#
_entry.id   AF-A0A367IX94-F1
#
_cell.length_a   1.000
_cell.length_b   1.000
_cell.length_c   1.000
_cell.angle_alpha   90.00
_cell.angle_beta   90.00
_cell.angle_gamma   90.00
#
_symmetry.space_group_name_H-M   'P 1'
#
loop_
_entity.id
_entity.type
_entity.pdbx_description
1 polymer ?
#
loop_
_entity_poly.entity_id
_entity_poly.type
_entity_poly.pdbx_seq_one_letter_code
_entity_poly.pdbx_strand_id
1 'polypeptide(L)'
;MEFSFYFEDSQGNIVNENGEDPMEIAEDEDPFKLEELTSYTEYIALRNTLRDSEMEQEPLKEKQKRGGKKFAMKRQAKKLKELELTTILKLALARAVALSLKLKPRTVQRWYKTWKEDPDSLFKTIGRPRIIEPEGELAEVTRNVVADLYFKQPTSTIDQLMD
;
A
#
# COMPACT_ATOMS: atom_id res chain seq x y z
N MET A 1 -31.50 10.56 12.12
CA MET A 1 -30.30 11.41 12.00
C MET A 1 -30.82 12.74 11.54
N GLU A 2 -30.97 13.68 12.46
CA GLU A 2 -31.54 15.00 12.22
C GLU A 2 -30.37 15.92 11.87
N PHE A 3 -30.42 16.54 10.70
CA PHE A 3 -29.37 17.45 10.23
C PHE A 3 -29.84 18.87 10.48
N SER A 4 -28.99 19.67 11.12
CA SER A 4 -29.23 21.10 11.35
C SER A 4 -28.26 21.90 10.51
N PHE A 5 -28.78 22.84 9.72
CA PHE A 5 -28.00 23.74 8.88
C PHE A 5 -27.80 25.07 9.60
N TYR A 6 -26.55 25.56 9.60
CA TYR A 6 -26.17 26.84 10.17
C TYR A 6 -25.64 27.74 9.08
N PHE A 7 -25.99 29.03 9.11
CA PHE A 7 -25.55 30.03 8.16
C PHE A 7 -25.16 31.31 8.87
N GLU A 8 -24.27 32.08 8.26
CA GLU A 8 -23.87 33.39 8.76
C GLU A 8 -24.93 34.43 8.37
N ASP A 9 -25.49 35.12 9.35
CA ASP A 9 -26.28 36.32 9.10
C ASP A 9 -25.36 37.44 8.60
N SER A 10 -25.91 38.39 7.85
CA SER A 10 -25.14 39.53 7.31
C SER A 10 -24.60 40.49 8.39
N GLN A 11 -24.77 40.17 9.67
CA GLN A 11 -24.27 40.89 10.83
C GLN A 11 -23.08 40.15 11.49
N GLY A 12 -22.68 38.99 10.96
CA GLY A 12 -21.53 38.21 11.40
C GLY A 12 -21.85 37.17 12.48
N ASN A 13 -23.12 36.90 12.76
CA ASN A 13 -23.56 35.85 13.68
C ASN A 13 -23.86 34.57 12.90
N ILE A 14 -23.46 33.41 13.42
CA ILE A 14 -23.84 32.13 12.83
C ILE A 14 -25.15 31.72 13.48
N VAL A 15 -26.21 31.46 12.72
CA VAL A 15 -27.54 31.09 13.26
C VAL A 15 -28.07 29.82 12.59
N ASN A 16 -28.94 29.08 13.29
CA ASN A 16 -29.67 27.94 12.72
C ASN A 16 -30.92 28.40 11.93
N GLU A 17 -31.66 27.46 11.33
CA GLU A 17 -32.92 27.73 10.60
C GLU A 17 -33.98 28.47 11.45
N ASN A 18 -33.89 28.37 12.78
CA ASN A 18 -34.79 29.02 13.73
C ASN A 18 -34.28 30.38 14.23
N GLY A 19 -33.11 30.83 13.76
CA GLY A 19 -32.50 32.11 14.15
C GLY A 19 -31.83 32.11 15.52
N GLU A 20 -31.55 30.93 16.07
CA GLU A 20 -30.87 30.79 17.37
C GLU A 20 -29.35 30.72 17.17
N ASP A 21 -28.62 31.47 18.00
CA ASP A 21 -27.15 31.44 18.04
C ASP A 21 -26.67 30.09 18.61
N PRO A 22 -25.66 29.44 17.99
CA PRO A 22 -25.17 28.12 18.38
C PRO A 22 -24.24 28.16 19.60
N MET A 23 -24.00 29.34 20.20
CA MET A 23 -22.95 29.52 21.20
C MET A 23 -23.47 29.36 22.64
N GLU A 24 -23.77 28.12 23.01
CA GLU A 24 -23.56 27.64 24.38
C GLU A 24 -22.73 26.35 24.30
N ILE A 25 -21.41 26.53 24.14
CA ILE A 25 -20.46 25.44 24.38
C ILE A 25 -20.38 25.31 25.91
N ALA A 26 -21.30 24.55 26.50
CA ALA A 26 -21.03 23.95 27.79
C ALA A 26 -19.70 23.19 27.63
N GLU A 27 -18.75 23.40 28.53
CA GLU A 27 -17.50 22.64 28.58
C GLU A 27 -17.84 21.15 28.63
N ASP A 28 -17.82 20.49 27.47
CA ASP A 28 -17.83 19.04 27.40
C ASP A 28 -16.55 18.57 28.10
N GLU A 29 -16.66 18.11 29.35
CA GLU A 29 -15.63 17.32 29.99
C GLU A 29 -15.29 16.17 29.05
N ASP A 30 -14.10 16.24 28.44
CA ASP A 30 -13.62 15.24 27.48
C ASP A 30 -13.68 13.83 28.13
N PRO A 31 -14.58 12.94 27.68
CA PRO A 31 -14.71 11.61 28.24
C PRO A 31 -13.48 10.74 27.97
N PHE A 32 -12.52 11.23 27.17
CA PHE A 32 -11.26 10.57 26.83
C PHE A 32 -10.04 11.26 27.43
N LYS A 33 -10.19 12.06 28.50
CA LYS A 33 -9.03 12.60 29.22
C LYS A 33 -8.11 11.45 29.67
N LEU A 34 -7.03 11.24 28.90
CA LEU A 34 -6.07 10.18 29.14
C LEU A 34 -5.22 10.56 30.35
N GLU A 35 -5.23 9.70 31.37
CA GLU A 35 -4.29 9.79 32.48
C GLU A 35 -2.89 9.43 31.98
N GLU A 36 -1.91 10.28 32.26
CA GLU A 36 -0.52 10.01 31.89
C GLU A 36 0.04 8.89 32.78
N LEU A 37 0.21 7.69 32.22
CA LEU A 37 0.71 6.52 32.94
C LEU A 37 2.13 6.71 33.52
N THR A 38 2.96 7.54 32.87
CA THR A 38 4.33 7.88 33.29
C THR A 38 4.75 9.19 32.65
N SER A 39 5.47 10.02 33.39
CA SER A 39 6.06 11.25 32.85
C SER A 39 7.30 10.95 31.99
N TYR A 40 7.61 11.84 31.04
CA TYR A 40 8.79 11.70 30.16
C TYR A 40 10.11 11.61 30.94
N THR A 41 10.18 12.27 32.10
CA THR A 41 11.34 12.24 33.00
C THR A 41 11.52 10.86 33.65
N GLU A 42 10.44 10.20 34.05
CA GLU A 42 10.47 8.83 34.57
C GLU A 42 10.89 7.82 33.50
N TYR A 43 10.43 8.00 32.26
CA TYR A 43 10.87 7.17 31.13
C TYR A 43 12.38 7.29 30.87
N ILE A 44 12.94 8.50 30.92
CA ILE A 44 14.39 8.70 30.75
C ILE A 44 15.17 8.03 31.89
N ALA A 45 14.70 8.16 33.13
CA ALA A 45 15.34 7.51 34.28
C ALA A 45 15.37 5.99 34.11
N LEU A 46 14.23 5.38 33.75
CA LEU A 46 14.12 3.94 33.54
C LEU A 46 15.01 3.47 32.37
N ARG A 47 15.03 4.22 31.28
CA ARG A 47 15.87 3.92 30.11
C ARG A 47 17.36 3.90 30.45
N ASN A 48 17.83 4.79 31.32
CA ASN A 48 19.23 4.83 31.72
C ASN A 48 19.57 3.62 32.61
N THR A 49 18.70 3.26 33.56
CA THR A 49 18.90 2.07 34.42
C THR A 49 18.94 0.75 33.64
N LEU A 50 18.12 0.61 32.59
CA LEU A 50 18.12 -0.58 31.74
C LEU A 50 19.40 -0.70 30.88
N ARG A 51 19.97 0.43 30.48
CA ARG A 51 21.20 0.48 29.66
C ARG A 51 22.44 0.07 30.46
N ASP A 52 22.48 0.42 31.74
CA ASP A 52 23.57 0.05 32.65
C ASP A 52 23.53 -1.44 33.01
N SER A 53 22.34 -2.06 33.02
CA SER A 53 22.17 -3.49 33.30
C SER A 53 22.52 -4.40 32.11
N GLU A 54 22.55 -3.87 30.89
CA GLU A 54 22.86 -4.64 29.66
C GLU A 54 24.37 -4.83 29.43
N MET A 55 25.25 -4.07 30.12
CA MET A 55 26.71 -4.20 30.02
C MET A 55 27.34 -5.30 30.87
N GLU A 56 26.62 -5.85 31.85
CA GLU A 56 27.15 -6.82 32.85
C GLU A 56 26.77 -8.29 32.59
N GLN A 57 26.38 -8.66 31.35
CA GLN A 57 26.09 -10.07 31.02
C GLN A 57 27.23 -10.72 30.23
N GLU A 58 28.20 -11.28 30.96
CA GLU A 58 29.05 -12.37 30.47
C GLU A 58 28.20 -13.56 29.98
N PRO A 59 28.65 -14.32 28.96
CA PRO A 59 27.86 -15.40 28.37
C PRO A 59 27.88 -16.65 29.25
N LEU A 60 26.88 -16.81 30.12
CA LEU A 60 26.70 -18.03 30.89
C LEU A 60 26.23 -19.19 29.99
N LYS A 61 27.04 -20.25 29.99
CA LYS A 61 26.89 -21.45 29.17
C LYS A 61 25.53 -22.16 29.35
N GLU A 62 25.05 -22.60 28.19
CA GLU A 62 23.97 -23.51 27.88
C GLU A 62 23.79 -24.69 28.87
N LYS A 63 22.59 -24.79 29.47
CA LYS A 63 22.03 -26.08 29.91
C LYS A 63 20.67 -26.29 29.26
N GLN A 64 20.68 -27.13 28.23
CA GLN A 64 19.49 -27.67 27.59
C GLN A 64 18.68 -28.52 28.57
N LYS A 65 17.43 -28.14 28.84
CA LYS A 65 16.37 -29.08 29.23
C LYS A 65 15.05 -28.74 28.54
N ARG A 66 14.71 -29.63 27.60
CA ARG A 66 13.37 -30.15 27.24
C ARG A 66 12.19 -29.16 27.30
N GLY A 67 11.72 -28.75 26.11
CA GLY A 67 10.47 -28.00 25.94
C GLY A 67 10.08 -27.82 24.47
N GLY A 68 9.85 -28.92 23.75
CA GLY A 68 9.75 -29.01 22.27
C GLY A 68 8.61 -28.27 21.57
N LYS A 69 7.78 -27.47 22.24
CA LYS A 69 6.70 -26.70 21.58
C LYS A 69 6.90 -25.17 21.57
N LYS A 70 7.65 -24.59 22.51
CA LYS A 70 7.90 -23.13 22.56
C LYS A 70 9.04 -22.67 21.64
N PHE A 71 9.99 -23.55 21.32
CA PHE A 71 11.12 -23.24 20.43
C PHE A 71 10.74 -23.17 18.95
N ALA A 72 9.74 -23.95 18.51
CA ALA A 72 9.23 -23.91 17.14
C ALA A 72 8.58 -22.54 16.85
N MET A 73 7.74 -22.05 17.76
CA MET A 73 7.09 -20.73 17.65
C MET A 73 8.12 -19.59 17.68
N LYS A 74 9.15 -19.69 18.54
CA LYS A 74 10.22 -18.67 18.64
C LYS A 74 11.13 -18.64 17.40
N ARG A 75 11.43 -19.81 16.79
CA ARG A 75 12.14 -19.90 15.50
C ARG A 75 11.28 -19.38 14.35
N GLN A 76 9.99 -19.68 14.32
CA GLN A 76 9.07 -19.14 13.32
C GLN A 76 8.94 -17.61 13.43
N ALA A 77 8.81 -17.07 14.64
CA ALA A 77 8.77 -15.62 14.88
C ALA A 77 10.07 -14.92 14.45
N LYS A 78 11.24 -15.52 14.69
CA LYS A 78 12.52 -14.98 14.18
C LYS A 78 12.59 -15.00 12.66
N LYS A 79 12.19 -16.10 12.01
CA LYS A 79 12.15 -16.20 10.55
C LYS A 79 11.18 -15.19 9.92
N LEU A 80 10.01 -14.98 10.53
CA LEU A 80 9.05 -13.97 10.07
C LEU A 80 9.63 -12.55 10.18
N LYS A 81 10.29 -12.22 11.29
CA LYS A 81 11.00 -10.94 11.46
C LYS A 81 12.14 -10.74 10.47
N GLU A 82 12.92 -11.80 10.18
CA GLU A 82 13.98 -11.76 9.16
C GLU A 82 13.42 -11.54 7.75
N LEU A 83 12.32 -12.24 7.40
CA LEU A 83 11.64 -12.05 6.13
C LEU A 83 11.09 -10.62 6.00
N GLU A 84 10.44 -10.09 7.02
CA GLU A 84 9.96 -8.70 7.05
C GLU A 84 11.11 -7.70 6.88
N LEU A 85 12.21 -7.88 7.61
CA LEU A 85 13.39 -7.02 7.51
C LEU A 85 13.99 -7.03 6.09
N THR A 86 14.11 -8.21 5.47
CA THR A 86 14.62 -8.31 4.10
C THR A 86 13.71 -7.62 3.09
N THR A 87 12.39 -7.66 3.29
CA THR A 87 11.45 -6.96 2.42
C THR A 87 11.54 -5.44 2.57
N ILE A 88 11.72 -4.93 3.79
CA ILE A 88 11.92 -3.51 4.06
C ILE A 88 13.20 -3.01 3.39
N LEU A 89 14.31 -3.76 3.52
CA LEU A 89 15.59 -3.41 2.90
C LEU A 89 15.49 -3.37 1.37
N LYS A 90 14.82 -4.34 0.75
CA LYS A 90 14.61 -4.36 -0.71
C LYS A 90 13.74 -3.19 -1.17
N LEU A 91 12.73 -2.81 -0.40
CA LEU A 91 11.88 -1.65 -0.70
C LEU A 91 12.62 -0.31 -0.53
N ALA A 92 13.53 -0.23 0.46
CA ALA A 92 14.41 0.91 0.66
C ALA A 92 15.43 1.04 -0.49
N LEU A 93 16.00 -0.08 -0.94
CA LEU A 93 16.87 -0.13 -2.12
C LEU A 93 16.11 0.30 -3.39
N ALA A 94 14.89 -0.18 -3.58
CA ALA A 94 14.03 0.23 -4.71
C ALA A 94 13.76 1.75 -4.70
N ARG A 95 13.57 2.34 -3.52
CA ARG A 95 13.44 3.81 -3.37
C ARG A 95 14.74 4.54 -3.70
N ALA A 96 15.89 4.04 -3.25
CA ALA A 96 17.18 4.64 -3.55
C ALA A 96 17.46 4.61 -5.08
N VAL A 97 17.19 3.48 -5.73
CA VAL A 97 17.28 3.33 -7.19
C VAL A 97 16.28 4.23 -7.92
N ALA A 98 15.06 4.39 -7.39
CA ALA A 98 14.09 5.31 -8.00
C ALA A 98 14.61 6.76 -8.00
N LEU A 99 15.22 7.20 -6.89
CA LEU A 99 15.78 8.54 -6.78
C LEU A 99 16.97 8.75 -7.72
N SER A 100 17.86 7.75 -7.87
CA SER A 100 18.97 7.84 -8.81
C SER A 100 18.51 7.92 -10.28
N LEU A 101 17.43 7.21 -10.61
CA LEU A 101 16.80 7.23 -11.94
C LEU A 101 15.81 8.39 -12.15
N LYS A 102 15.67 9.30 -11.18
CA LYS A 102 14.70 10.42 -11.20
C LYS A 102 13.24 9.95 -11.41
N LEU A 103 12.91 8.75 -10.96
CA LEU A 103 11.58 8.18 -11.00
C LEU A 103 10.84 8.43 -9.68
N LYS A 104 9.50 8.47 -9.74
CA LYS A 104 8.67 8.54 -8.53
C LYS A 104 8.90 7.27 -7.69
N PRO A 105 9.36 7.36 -6.43
CA PRO A 105 9.63 6.18 -5.61
C PRO A 105 8.44 5.23 -5.46
N ARG A 106 7.23 5.80 -5.38
CA ARG A 106 5.99 5.03 -5.26
C ARG A 106 5.72 4.15 -6.48
N THR A 107 6.16 4.57 -7.67
CA THR A 107 6.01 3.78 -8.91
C THR A 107 6.93 2.56 -8.87
N VAL A 108 8.20 2.76 -8.56
CA VAL A 108 9.20 1.66 -8.50
C VAL A 108 8.87 0.67 -7.39
N GLN A 109 8.37 1.16 -6.24
CA GLN A 109 7.87 0.29 -5.17
C GLN A 109 6.66 -0.55 -5.59
N ARG A 110 5.73 0.02 -6.38
CA ARG A 110 4.60 -0.72 -6.94
C ARG A 110 5.07 -1.77 -7.93
N TRP A 111 5.96 -1.42 -8.85
CA TRP A 111 6.56 -2.35 -9.81
C TRP A 111 7.27 -3.51 -9.09
N TYR A 112 8.03 -3.22 -8.04
CA TYR A 112 8.69 -4.26 -7.25
C TYR A 112 7.69 -5.23 -6.60
N LYS A 113 6.55 -4.74 -6.10
CA LYS A 113 5.49 -5.59 -5.55
C LYS A 113 4.86 -6.47 -6.63
N THR A 114 4.47 -5.89 -7.75
CA THR A 114 3.90 -6.63 -8.89
C THR A 114 4.88 -7.67 -9.43
N TRP A 115 6.16 -7.33 -9.56
CA TRP A 115 7.22 -8.25 -9.96
C TRP A 115 7.41 -9.41 -8.98
N LYS A 116 7.32 -9.14 -7.68
CA LYS A 116 7.49 -10.15 -6.63
C LYS A 116 6.35 -11.16 -6.64
N GLU A 117 5.14 -10.73 -6.99
CA GLU A 117 3.97 -11.59 -7.14
C GLU A 117 4.05 -12.37 -8.45
N ASP A 118 4.20 -11.67 -9.58
CA ASP A 118 4.31 -12.26 -10.92
C ASP A 118 5.33 -11.46 -11.77
N PRO A 119 6.50 -12.02 -12.12
CA PRO A 119 7.53 -11.29 -12.86
C PRO A 119 7.05 -10.89 -14.27
N ASP A 120 6.27 -11.74 -14.91
CA ASP A 120 5.73 -11.48 -16.25
C ASP A 120 4.57 -10.48 -16.23
N SER A 121 3.95 -10.26 -15.07
CA SER A 121 2.80 -9.34 -14.96
C SER A 121 3.17 -7.88 -15.23
N LEU A 122 4.45 -7.51 -15.12
CA LEU A 122 4.92 -6.16 -15.43
C LEU A 122 4.81 -5.80 -16.90
N PHE A 123 4.89 -6.81 -17.78
CA PHE A 123 4.88 -6.62 -19.23
C PHE A 123 3.54 -7.01 -19.86
N LYS A 124 2.58 -7.51 -19.05
CA LYS A 124 1.22 -7.74 -19.52
C LYS A 124 0.61 -6.41 -19.94
N THR A 125 0.06 -6.37 -21.15
CA THR A 125 -0.67 -5.20 -21.64
C THR A 125 -1.87 -4.97 -20.74
N ILE A 126 -1.82 -3.90 -19.95
CA ILE A 126 -2.94 -3.48 -19.10
C ILE A 126 -4.02 -2.92 -20.04
N GLY A 127 -4.98 -3.76 -20.41
CA GLY A 127 -6.03 -3.41 -21.35
C GLY A 127 -7.06 -4.53 -21.50
N ARG A 128 -8.16 -4.22 -22.20
CA ARG A 128 -9.17 -5.23 -22.53
C ARG A 128 -8.49 -6.32 -23.37
N PRO A 129 -8.65 -7.61 -23.05
CA PRO A 129 -8.07 -8.69 -23.85
C PRO A 129 -8.48 -8.51 -25.31
N ARG A 130 -7.51 -8.66 -26.23
CA ARG A 130 -7.80 -8.60 -27.66
C ARG A 130 -8.81 -9.72 -27.98
N ILE A 131 -9.84 -9.38 -28.75
CA ILE A 131 -10.86 -10.34 -29.19
C ILE A 131 -10.24 -11.42 -30.08
N ILE A 132 -9.19 -11.06 -30.81
CA ILE A 132 -8.43 -11.96 -31.67
C ILE A 132 -6.97 -11.89 -31.23
N GLU A 133 -6.40 -13.04 -30.86
CA GLU A 133 -4.98 -13.15 -30.55
C GLU A 133 -4.14 -12.91 -31.80
N PRO A 134 -2.99 -12.22 -31.73
CA PRO A 134 -2.21 -11.89 -32.92
C PRO A 134 -1.68 -13.13 -33.66
N GLU A 135 -1.46 -14.25 -32.96
CA GLU A 135 -0.87 -15.48 -33.52
C GLU A 135 -1.88 -16.64 -33.61
N GLY A 136 -3.17 -16.37 -33.50
CA GLY A 136 -4.20 -17.41 -33.63
C GLY A 136 -4.54 -17.72 -35.09
N GLU A 137 -5.00 -18.95 -35.36
CA GLU A 137 -5.46 -19.38 -36.69
C GLU A 137 -6.50 -18.41 -37.28
N LEU A 138 -7.44 -17.94 -36.45
CA LEU A 138 -8.45 -16.96 -36.86
C LEU A 138 -7.83 -15.62 -37.29
N ALA A 139 -6.72 -15.21 -36.66
CA ALA A 139 -6.00 -13.97 -36.97
C ALA A 139 -5.22 -14.07 -38.28
N GLU A 140 -4.65 -15.24 -38.56
CA GLU A 140 -3.97 -15.53 -39.82
C GLU A 140 -4.96 -15.64 -40.97
N VAL A 141 -6.07 -16.35 -40.77
CA VAL A 141 -7.14 -16.47 -41.78
C VAL A 141 -7.72 -15.10 -42.11
N THR A 142 -8.06 -14.29 -41.11
CA THR A 142 -8.57 -12.92 -41.35
C THR A 142 -7.54 -12.03 -42.02
N ARG A 143 -6.26 -12.10 -41.63
CA ARG A 143 -5.18 -11.37 -42.33
C ARG A 143 -5.07 -11.76 -43.79
N ASN A 144 -5.09 -13.06 -44.09
CA ASN A 144 -4.95 -13.57 -45.45
C ASN A 144 -6.15 -13.16 -46.32
N VAL A 145 -7.37 -13.25 -45.79
CA VAL A 145 -8.59 -12.82 -46.50
C VAL A 145 -8.53 -11.32 -46.82
N VAL A 146 -8.13 -10.48 -45.86
CA VAL A 146 -7.98 -9.04 -46.06
C VAL A 146 -6.88 -8.75 -47.10
N ALA A 147 -5.73 -9.42 -47.00
CA ALA A 147 -4.63 -9.25 -47.95
C ALA A 147 -5.01 -9.65 -49.38
N ASP A 148 -5.72 -10.77 -49.54
CA ASP A 148 -6.21 -11.25 -50.83
C ASP A 148 -7.23 -10.28 -51.44
N LEU A 149 -8.11 -9.68 -50.62
CA LEU A 149 -9.07 -8.67 -51.08
C LEU A 149 -8.34 -7.44 -51.62
N TYR A 150 -7.38 -6.89 -50.87
CA TYR A 150 -6.60 -5.73 -51.32
C TYR A 150 -5.70 -6.03 -52.52
N PHE A 151 -5.19 -7.26 -52.63
CA PHE A 151 -4.42 -7.68 -53.79
C PHE A 151 -5.28 -7.73 -55.05
N LYS A 152 -6.52 -8.26 -54.95
CA LYS A 152 -7.46 -8.36 -56.07
C LYS A 152 -8.11 -7.02 -56.39
N GLN A 153 -8.40 -6.20 -55.38
CA GLN A 153 -9.12 -4.93 -55.47
C GLN A 153 -8.48 -3.88 -54.54
N PRO A 154 -7.46 -3.14 -55.02
CA PRO A 154 -6.72 -2.18 -54.20
C PRO A 154 -7.57 -1.01 -53.68
N THR A 155 -8.68 -0.71 -54.37
CA THR A 155 -9.63 0.34 -54.01
C THR A 155 -10.77 -0.14 -53.10
N SER A 156 -10.77 -1.42 -52.72
CA SER A 156 -11.85 -1.97 -51.90
C SER A 156 -11.84 -1.41 -50.48
N THR A 157 -13.02 -1.22 -49.91
CA THR A 157 -13.23 -0.65 -48.57
C THR A 157 -13.62 -1.73 -47.58
N ILE A 158 -13.43 -1.48 -46.28
CA ILE A 158 -13.73 -2.47 -45.24
C ILE A 158 -15.20 -2.93 -45.25
N ASP A 159 -16.14 -2.04 -45.61
CA ASP A 159 -17.56 -2.40 -45.69
C ASP A 159 -17.81 -3.47 -46.77
N GLN A 160 -17.08 -3.40 -47.89
CA GLN A 160 -17.17 -4.39 -48.97
C GLN A 160 -16.57 -5.75 -48.61
N LEU A 161 -15.75 -5.83 -47.55
CA LEU A 161 -15.27 -7.09 -46.99
C LEU A 161 -16.33 -7.77 -46.11
N MET A 162 -17.23 -6.98 -45.53
CA MET A 162 -18.22 -7.42 -44.56
C MET A 162 -19.57 -7.79 -45.19
N ASP A 163 -19.78 -7.39 -46.46
CA ASP A 163 -20.93 -7.74 -47.32
C ASP A 163 -20.73 -9.10 -48.03
#